data_AF-A0A7Y4ZX16-F1
#
_entry.id   AF-A0A7Y4ZX16-F1
#
_cell.length_a   1.000
_cell.length_b   1.000
_cell.length_c   1.000
_cell.angle_alpha   90.00
_cell.angle_beta   90.00
_cell.angle_gamma   90.00
#
_symmetry.space_group_name_H-M   'P 1'
#
loop_
_entity.id
_entity.type
_entity.pdbx_description
1 polymer ?
#
loop_
_entity_poly.entity_id
_entity_poly.type
_entity_poly.pdbx_seq_one_letter_code
_entity_poly.pdbx_strand_id
1 'polypeptide(L)'
;MINCLFIKVTQNSRGLPMRSYRTLVAEEIAFGRGAECTIHLPDPRIAMHHAVIKRRDDGELHLIALNGELEVDSASRQNIPLTQGTQVMLGPYLLTVEPTPPDIDLSISLALAHSLPDDFQNIKSRTHEPLPGATRFKRRLSIWMAALIALLFLALPLAQNLIPKLHDTMAELPFGFDRVWSPGHISNAHRHFGSQCANCHQTLTQQVTDQSCMQCHRDTTPHITNPALQHHAFEAKRKFLGSTRCGECHREHKSPQPLTRQDDGMCIKCHGNIKAINATTKLSDIHDFDKDHPEFKLTFKTGANNAEIVRIPQSEKARLIENSGLNFPHSQHIGKVQGPNGMWDVRELSCTTCHQSKGKELQFEPIAYKRDCAACHAGELKVGSADTKLDVPHGSEQIVMNTLKLLAPKNVERYLEKLKTDGCAYCHVVETSNKGDALPWRVKPLQINQDWFSKARFKHASHRTQQCDSCHQVEASETSADVAMPDRDSCLQCHSGKRPKHKRIASGCMSCHDFHSVHKTVNASTSSESSIQHTLDTALSISKQSSKEKE
;
A
#
# COMPACT_ATOMS: atom_id res chain seq x y z
N MET A 1 -65.66 15.37 -22.52
CA MET A 1 -65.20 14.26 -21.66
C MET A 1 -66.37 13.32 -21.41
N ILE A 2 -66.13 12.01 -21.40
CA ILE A 2 -67.09 10.95 -21.13
C ILE A 2 -67.06 10.66 -19.63
N ASN A 3 -68.20 10.82 -18.94
CA ASN A 3 -68.40 10.39 -17.57
C ASN A 3 -69.01 8.98 -17.54
N CYS A 4 -68.22 7.97 -17.19
CA CYS A 4 -68.57 6.57 -17.31
C CYS A 4 -68.56 5.87 -15.94
N LEU A 5 -69.65 5.18 -15.60
CA LEU A 5 -69.70 4.27 -14.47
C LEU A 5 -69.20 2.89 -14.90
N PHE A 6 -68.01 2.51 -14.45
CA PHE A 6 -67.40 1.21 -14.71
C PHE A 6 -67.67 0.23 -13.57
N ILE A 7 -68.23 -0.93 -13.91
CA ILE A 7 -68.58 -1.99 -12.97
C ILE A 7 -67.73 -3.22 -13.27
N LYS A 8 -66.72 -3.50 -12.44
CA LYS A 8 -65.93 -4.72 -12.57
C LYS A 8 -66.64 -5.88 -11.85
N VAL A 9 -66.93 -6.95 -12.58
CA VAL A 9 -67.56 -8.16 -12.06
C VAL A 9 -66.51 -9.27 -11.94
N THR A 10 -66.20 -9.68 -10.71
CA THR A 10 -65.26 -10.77 -10.40
C THR A 10 -65.94 -11.88 -9.61
N GLN A 11 -65.52 -13.14 -9.75
CA GLN A 11 -66.02 -14.24 -8.93
C GLN A 11 -65.17 -14.41 -7.66
N ASN A 12 -65.81 -14.65 -6.52
CA ASN A 12 -65.10 -15.01 -5.29
C ASN A 12 -64.73 -16.51 -5.25
N SER A 13 -64.02 -16.96 -4.21
CA SER A 13 -63.63 -18.37 -4.03
C SER A 13 -64.79 -19.36 -3.92
N ARG A 14 -66.03 -18.87 -3.79
CA ARG A 14 -67.27 -19.66 -3.78
C ARG A 14 -68.06 -19.55 -5.10
N GLY A 15 -67.51 -18.92 -6.13
CA GLY A 15 -68.14 -18.75 -7.44
C GLY A 15 -69.24 -17.68 -7.51
N LEU A 16 -69.42 -16.87 -6.45
CA LEU A 16 -70.44 -15.80 -6.44
C LEU A 16 -69.90 -14.52 -7.09
N PRO A 17 -70.71 -13.80 -7.89
CA PRO A 17 -70.30 -12.55 -8.52
C PRO A 17 -70.19 -11.42 -7.47
N MET A 18 -69.05 -10.74 -7.48
CA MET A 18 -68.78 -9.51 -6.75
C MET A 18 -68.66 -8.35 -7.73
N ARG A 19 -69.42 -7.28 -7.48
CA ARG A 19 -69.43 -6.06 -8.30
C ARG A 19 -68.64 -4.95 -7.60
N SER A 20 -67.69 -4.34 -8.31
CA SER A 20 -66.92 -3.18 -7.85
C SER A 20 -67.18 -2.00 -8.79
N TYR A 21 -67.50 -0.84 -8.22
CA TYR A 21 -67.95 0.34 -8.95
C TYR A 21 -66.85 1.40 -8.97
N ARG A 22 -66.61 2.01 -10.13
CA ARG A 22 -65.66 3.10 -10.30
C ARG A 22 -66.17 4.10 -11.35
N THR A 23 -66.17 5.38 -11.00
CA THR A 23 -66.44 6.45 -11.98
C THR A 23 -65.15 6.81 -12.72
N LEU A 24 -65.23 6.87 -14.05
CA LEU A 24 -64.14 7.21 -14.95
C LEU A 24 -64.54 8.46 -15.75
N VAL A 25 -63.69 9.49 -15.73
CA VAL A 25 -63.88 10.71 -16.53
C VAL A 25 -62.67 10.87 -17.44
N ALA A 26 -62.87 10.72 -18.74
CA ALA A 26 -61.81 10.83 -19.75
C ALA A 26 -62.39 11.24 -21.11
N GLU A 27 -61.58 11.79 -22.01
CA GLU A 27 -62.02 12.03 -23.40
C GLU A 27 -62.27 10.72 -24.16
N GLU A 28 -61.46 9.71 -23.86
CA GLU A 28 -61.54 8.37 -24.43
C GLU A 28 -61.26 7.33 -23.34
N ILE A 29 -61.96 6.20 -23.37
CA ILE A 29 -61.77 5.11 -22.40
C ILE A 29 -61.15 3.93 -23.13
N ALA A 30 -59.86 3.68 -22.88
CA ALA A 30 -59.10 2.63 -23.56
C ALA A 30 -59.10 1.32 -22.76
N PHE A 31 -59.23 0.20 -23.49
CA PHE A 31 -59.18 -1.18 -22.98
C PHE A 31 -57.99 -1.90 -23.59
N GLY A 32 -57.19 -2.56 -22.77
CA GLY A 32 -56.05 -3.32 -23.27
C GLY A 32 -55.15 -3.87 -22.16
N ARG A 33 -54.11 -4.58 -22.58
CA ARG A 33 -53.07 -5.13 -21.69
C ARG A 33 -51.98 -4.08 -21.37
N GLY A 34 -51.93 -2.98 -22.11
CA GLY A 34 -51.03 -1.86 -21.82
C GLY A 34 -51.35 -1.23 -20.46
N ALA A 35 -50.32 -0.86 -19.70
CA ALA A 35 -50.48 -0.20 -18.41
C ALA A 35 -51.05 1.23 -18.55
N GLU A 36 -50.94 1.79 -19.75
CA GLU A 36 -51.46 3.08 -20.20
C GLU A 36 -52.97 3.06 -20.50
N CYS A 37 -53.59 1.88 -20.61
CA CYS A 37 -55.04 1.77 -20.86
C CYS A 37 -55.85 2.17 -19.61
N THR A 38 -56.91 2.95 -19.81
CA THR A 38 -57.84 3.36 -18.75
C THR A 38 -58.39 2.17 -17.97
N ILE A 39 -58.67 1.07 -18.68
CA ILE A 39 -59.09 -0.22 -18.12
C ILE A 39 -58.08 -1.29 -18.55
N HIS A 40 -57.25 -1.70 -17.59
CA HIS A 40 -56.21 -2.71 -17.78
C HIS A 40 -56.78 -4.15 -17.67
N LEU A 41 -56.55 -4.95 -18.71
CA LEU A 41 -57.03 -6.32 -18.88
C LEU A 41 -55.84 -7.30 -18.98
N PRO A 42 -55.44 -7.96 -17.88
CA PRO A 42 -54.23 -8.79 -17.81
C PRO A 42 -54.46 -10.20 -18.37
N ASP A 43 -54.90 -10.34 -19.61
CA ASP A 43 -55.02 -11.63 -20.30
C ASP A 43 -54.12 -11.64 -21.56
N PRO A 44 -53.35 -12.72 -21.82
CA PRO A 44 -52.47 -12.79 -22.99
C PRO A 44 -53.21 -12.70 -24.33
N ARG A 45 -54.51 -13.02 -24.37
CA ARG A 45 -55.37 -12.93 -25.57
C ARG A 45 -55.86 -11.51 -25.85
N ILE A 46 -55.61 -10.56 -24.96
CA ILE A 46 -55.90 -9.13 -25.15
C ILE A 46 -54.68 -8.41 -25.71
N ALA A 47 -54.90 -7.60 -26.75
CA ALA A 47 -53.86 -6.76 -27.35
C ALA A 47 -53.41 -5.63 -26.40
N MET A 48 -52.22 -5.05 -26.62
CA MET A 48 -51.74 -3.95 -25.77
C MET A 48 -52.72 -2.76 -25.75
N HIS A 49 -53.22 -2.37 -26.92
CA HIS A 49 -54.34 -1.44 -27.10
C HIS A 49 -55.43 -2.17 -27.87
N HIS A 50 -56.44 -2.68 -27.17
CA HIS A 50 -57.42 -3.60 -27.74
C HIS A 50 -58.61 -2.84 -28.35
N ALA A 51 -59.24 -1.97 -27.57
CA ALA A 51 -60.39 -1.18 -28.00
C ALA A 51 -60.49 0.15 -27.24
N VAL A 52 -61.27 1.09 -27.76
CA VAL A 52 -61.47 2.40 -27.16
C VAL A 52 -62.91 2.87 -27.30
N ILE A 53 -63.46 3.48 -26.26
CA ILE A 53 -64.76 4.16 -26.32
C ILE A 53 -64.52 5.63 -26.64
N LYS A 54 -65.16 6.12 -27.70
CA LYS A 54 -65.12 7.52 -28.14
C LYS A 54 -66.50 8.02 -28.51
N ARG A 55 -66.73 9.32 -28.39
CA ARG A 55 -67.92 10.00 -28.92
C ARG A 55 -67.68 10.32 -30.39
N ARG A 56 -68.60 9.92 -31.28
CA ARG A 56 -68.51 10.21 -32.72
C ARG A 56 -69.16 11.56 -33.04
N ASP A 57 -69.02 12.00 -34.29
CA ASP A 57 -69.56 13.29 -34.79
C ASP A 57 -71.09 13.39 -34.69
N ASP A 58 -71.80 12.26 -34.57
CA ASP A 58 -73.23 12.15 -34.32
C ASP A 58 -73.63 12.33 -32.84
N GLY A 59 -72.65 12.48 -31.94
CA GLY A 59 -72.86 12.65 -30.50
C GLY A 59 -73.00 11.35 -29.72
N GLU A 60 -73.09 10.20 -30.40
CA GLU A 60 -73.26 8.86 -29.82
C GLU A 60 -71.92 8.25 -29.40
N LEU A 61 -71.95 7.41 -28.37
CA LEU A 61 -70.77 6.70 -27.87
C LEU A 61 -70.59 5.37 -28.61
N HIS A 62 -69.39 5.15 -29.12
CA HIS A 62 -69.04 3.94 -29.86
C HIS A 62 -67.82 3.26 -29.25
N LEU A 63 -67.83 1.93 -29.23
CA LEU A 63 -66.66 1.10 -28.95
C LEU A 63 -65.98 0.73 -30.27
N ILE A 64 -64.72 1.12 -30.40
CA ILE A 64 -63.93 0.99 -31.62
C ILE A 64 -62.76 0.06 -31.35
N ALA A 65 -62.60 -0.94 -32.21
CA ALA A 65 -61.47 -1.85 -32.22
C ALA A 65 -60.20 -1.12 -32.67
N LEU A 66 -59.10 -1.22 -31.90
CA LEU A 66 -57.79 -0.68 -32.30
C LEU A 66 -56.92 -1.77 -32.90
N ASN A 67 -56.57 -2.77 -32.10
CA ASN A 67 -55.78 -3.94 -32.50
C ASN A 67 -56.41 -5.25 -31.97
N GLY A 68 -57.66 -5.19 -31.53
CA GLY A 68 -58.43 -6.32 -31.01
C GLY A 68 -59.62 -6.66 -31.90
N GLU A 69 -60.20 -7.83 -31.70
CA GLU A 69 -61.49 -8.19 -32.29
C GLU A 69 -62.59 -7.91 -31.27
N LEU A 70 -63.66 -7.24 -31.71
CA LEU A 70 -64.87 -7.04 -30.91
C LEU A 70 -65.96 -7.95 -31.46
N GLU A 71 -66.45 -8.88 -30.65
CA GLU A 71 -67.47 -9.82 -31.07
C GLU A 71 -68.82 -9.47 -30.42
N VAL A 72 -69.85 -9.29 -31.25
CA VAL A 72 -71.24 -9.01 -30.86
C VAL A 72 -72.12 -9.98 -31.61
N ASP A 73 -73.01 -10.69 -30.91
CA ASP A 73 -73.91 -11.70 -31.49
C ASP A 73 -73.17 -12.71 -32.40
N SER A 74 -71.97 -13.13 -31.98
CA SER A 74 -71.09 -14.06 -32.72
C SER A 74 -70.55 -13.56 -34.05
N ALA A 75 -70.59 -12.24 -34.29
CA ALA A 75 -69.97 -11.59 -35.45
C ALA A 75 -68.90 -10.57 -35.00
N SER A 76 -67.73 -10.61 -35.65
CA SER A 76 -66.66 -9.64 -35.41
C SER A 76 -66.98 -8.31 -36.10
N ARG A 77 -66.94 -7.20 -35.35
CA ARG A 77 -67.16 -5.85 -35.85
C ARG A 77 -66.07 -4.91 -35.36
N GLN A 78 -65.67 -3.93 -36.17
CA GLN A 78 -64.65 -2.96 -35.77
C GLN A 78 -65.22 -1.75 -35.01
N ASN A 79 -66.52 -1.50 -35.12
CA ASN A 79 -67.16 -0.35 -34.52
C ASN A 79 -68.59 -0.71 -34.10
N ILE A 80 -68.91 -0.51 -32.83
CA ILE A 80 -70.18 -0.91 -32.22
C ILE A 80 -70.77 0.29 -31.47
N PRO A 81 -72.00 0.73 -31.80
CA PRO A 81 -72.70 1.74 -31.00
C PRO A 81 -73.02 1.17 -29.62
N LEU A 82 -72.75 1.95 -28.56
CA LEU A 82 -72.99 1.53 -27.18
C LEU A 82 -74.40 1.94 -26.73
N THR A 83 -75.40 1.21 -27.20
CA THR A 83 -76.79 1.35 -26.73
C THR A 83 -77.05 0.46 -25.51
N GLN A 84 -78.04 0.81 -24.70
CA GLN A 84 -78.40 0.05 -23.51
C GLN A 84 -78.67 -1.43 -23.83
N GLY A 85 -78.06 -2.34 -23.06
CA GLY A 85 -78.17 -3.78 -23.27
C GLY A 85 -77.18 -4.39 -24.26
N THR A 86 -76.36 -3.57 -24.93
CA THR A 86 -75.31 -4.07 -25.84
C THR A 86 -74.30 -4.92 -25.08
N GLN A 87 -74.02 -6.11 -25.60
CA GLN A 87 -73.03 -7.05 -25.09
C GLN A 87 -71.92 -7.22 -26.11
N VAL A 88 -70.67 -6.97 -25.70
CA VAL A 88 -69.50 -7.07 -26.57
C VAL A 88 -68.43 -7.90 -25.89
N MET A 89 -67.91 -8.90 -26.58
CA MET A 89 -66.74 -9.64 -26.15
C MET A 89 -65.47 -8.89 -26.54
N LEU A 90 -64.65 -8.59 -25.53
CA LEU A 90 -63.28 -8.09 -25.61
C LEU A 90 -62.37 -9.27 -25.23
N GLY A 91 -61.94 -10.06 -26.22
CA GLY A 91 -61.24 -11.33 -25.96
C GLY A 91 -62.03 -12.24 -25.01
N PRO A 92 -61.53 -12.60 -23.81
CA PRO A 92 -62.27 -13.40 -22.84
C PRO A 92 -63.17 -12.61 -21.90
N TYR A 93 -63.21 -11.28 -22.01
CA TYR A 93 -64.03 -10.42 -21.17
C TYR A 93 -65.33 -10.05 -21.88
N LEU A 94 -66.46 -10.18 -21.19
CA LEU A 94 -67.76 -9.71 -21.65
C LEU A 94 -68.00 -8.31 -21.10
N LEU A 95 -68.09 -7.32 -21.99
CA LEU A 95 -68.55 -5.96 -21.71
C LEU A 95 -70.06 -5.90 -21.91
N THR A 96 -70.79 -5.30 -20.98
CA THR A 96 -72.24 -5.09 -21.07
C THR A 96 -72.59 -3.66 -20.75
N VAL A 97 -73.39 -3.00 -21.58
CA VAL A 97 -73.91 -1.66 -21.31
C VAL A 97 -75.11 -1.76 -20.36
N GLU A 98 -74.93 -1.33 -19.11
CA GLU A 98 -75.96 -1.33 -18.08
C GLU A 98 -76.81 -0.04 -18.11
N PRO A 99 -78.00 -0.01 -17.47
CA PRO A 99 -78.81 1.21 -17.37
C PRO A 99 -78.01 2.35 -16.73
N THR A 100 -77.96 3.50 -17.42
CA THR A 100 -77.19 4.67 -16.98
C THR A 100 -77.99 5.48 -15.95
N PRO A 101 -77.46 5.75 -14.73
CA PRO A 101 -78.08 6.66 -13.77
C PRO A 101 -78.16 8.11 -14.29
N PRO A 102 -79.05 8.97 -13.72
CA PRO A 102 -79.00 10.39 -14.00
C PRO A 102 -77.62 10.96 -13.62
N ASP A 103 -77.09 11.89 -14.43
CA ASP A 103 -75.78 12.56 -14.30
C ASP A 103 -74.53 11.78 -14.80
N ILE A 104 -74.70 10.63 -15.46
CA ILE A 104 -73.60 9.82 -16.05
C ILE A 104 -73.85 9.65 -17.57
N ASP A 105 -72.80 9.70 -18.41
CA ASP A 105 -72.93 9.53 -19.87
C ASP A 105 -73.10 8.05 -20.27
N LEU A 106 -72.48 7.12 -19.55
CA LEU A 106 -72.46 5.69 -19.88
C LEU A 106 -72.27 4.82 -18.63
N SER A 107 -72.99 3.70 -18.52
CA SER A 107 -72.74 2.67 -17.50
C SER A 107 -72.34 1.35 -18.17
N ILE A 108 -71.20 0.79 -17.81
CA ILE A 108 -70.69 -0.47 -18.38
C ILE A 108 -70.25 -1.44 -17.28
N SER A 109 -70.59 -2.70 -17.44
CA SER A 109 -70.06 -3.81 -16.64
C SER A 109 -69.11 -4.68 -17.44
N LEU A 110 -68.08 -5.21 -16.78
CA LEU A 110 -67.08 -6.08 -17.40
C LEU A 110 -66.86 -7.33 -16.54
N ALA A 111 -67.09 -8.50 -17.13
CA ALA A 111 -66.90 -9.81 -16.49
C ALA A 111 -65.93 -10.68 -17.28
N LEU A 112 -65.13 -11.53 -16.62
CA LEU A 112 -64.34 -12.56 -17.30
C LEU A 112 -65.24 -13.75 -17.62
N ALA A 113 -65.55 -13.98 -18.89
CA ALA A 113 -66.44 -15.07 -19.35
C ALA A 113 -65.68 -16.38 -19.62
N HIS A 114 -64.46 -16.30 -20.18
CA HIS A 114 -63.68 -17.49 -20.57
C HIS A 114 -62.29 -17.50 -19.90
N SER A 115 -62.17 -18.14 -18.74
CA SER A 115 -60.88 -18.33 -18.06
C SER A 115 -60.00 -19.36 -18.78
N LEU A 116 -58.68 -19.14 -18.82
CA LEU A 116 -57.72 -20.17 -19.22
C LEU A 116 -57.74 -21.35 -18.21
N PRO A 117 -57.77 -22.61 -18.67
CA PRO A 117 -57.61 -23.77 -17.79
C PRO A 117 -56.25 -23.75 -17.06
N ASP A 118 -56.25 -24.11 -15.78
CA ASP A 118 -55.07 -24.03 -14.91
C ASP A 118 -54.13 -25.22 -15.18
N ASP A 119 -53.21 -25.07 -16.14
CA ASP A 119 -52.24 -26.11 -16.59
C ASP A 119 -51.39 -26.69 -15.45
N PHE A 120 -51.29 -25.97 -14.33
CA PHE A 120 -50.55 -26.39 -13.15
C PHE A 120 -51.02 -27.76 -12.59
N GLN A 121 -52.33 -28.00 -12.56
CA GLN A 121 -52.87 -29.26 -12.03
C GLN A 121 -52.58 -30.44 -12.99
N ASN A 122 -52.61 -30.19 -14.30
CA ASN A 122 -52.32 -31.21 -15.31
C ASN A 122 -50.83 -31.60 -15.27
N ILE A 123 -49.92 -30.61 -15.17
CA ILE A 123 -48.48 -30.85 -15.06
C ILE A 123 -48.14 -31.62 -13.76
N LYS A 124 -48.76 -31.25 -12.63
CA LYS A 124 -48.58 -31.94 -11.33
C LYS A 124 -48.99 -33.42 -11.37
N SER A 125 -50.03 -33.74 -12.15
CA SER A 125 -50.54 -35.11 -12.32
C SER A 125 -49.61 -36.01 -13.14
N ARG A 126 -48.73 -35.41 -13.96
CA ARG A 126 -47.82 -36.12 -14.87
C ARG A 126 -46.40 -36.26 -14.32
N THR A 127 -46.06 -35.52 -13.25
CA THR A 127 -44.78 -35.70 -12.53
C THR A 127 -44.84 -36.93 -11.62
N HIS A 128 -44.03 -37.93 -11.95
CA HIS A 128 -43.89 -39.22 -11.26
C HIS A 128 -43.78 -39.11 -9.73
N GLU A 129 -44.39 -40.08 -9.03
CA GLU A 129 -44.27 -40.27 -7.59
C GLU A 129 -42.79 -40.26 -7.14
N PRO A 130 -42.44 -39.56 -6.05
CA PRO A 130 -41.07 -39.55 -5.54
C PRO A 130 -40.63 -40.96 -5.15
N LEU A 131 -39.44 -41.38 -5.61
CA LEU A 131 -38.79 -42.65 -5.27
C LEU A 131 -39.05 -43.05 -3.80
N PRO A 132 -39.70 -44.20 -3.54
CA PRO A 132 -40.02 -44.64 -2.19
C PRO A 132 -38.75 -44.72 -1.33
N GLY A 133 -38.69 -43.92 -0.26
CA GLY A 133 -37.55 -43.91 0.68
C GLY A 133 -36.37 -43.01 0.30
N ALA A 134 -36.45 -42.21 -0.77
CA ALA A 134 -35.38 -41.26 -1.15
C ALA A 134 -35.02 -40.27 -0.02
N THR A 135 -36.00 -39.86 0.80
CA THR A 135 -35.78 -39.01 1.97
C THR A 135 -34.99 -39.71 3.08
N ARG A 136 -35.22 -41.02 3.30
CA ARG A 136 -34.49 -41.82 4.28
C ARG A 136 -33.05 -42.07 3.86
N PHE A 137 -32.81 -42.36 2.57
CA PHE A 137 -31.46 -42.51 2.03
C PHE A 137 -30.67 -41.20 2.10
N LYS A 138 -31.25 -40.08 1.63
CA LYS A 138 -30.61 -38.75 1.71
C LYS A 138 -30.31 -38.33 3.15
N ARG A 139 -31.22 -38.60 4.09
CA ARG A 139 -31.02 -38.31 5.52
C ARG A 139 -29.93 -39.18 6.14
N ARG A 140 -29.88 -40.48 5.82
CA ARG A 140 -28.81 -41.38 6.28
C ARG A 140 -27.45 -40.98 5.72
N LEU A 141 -27.38 -40.66 4.42
CA LEU A 141 -26.15 -40.21 3.78
C LEU A 141 -25.69 -38.86 4.35
N SER A 142 -26.61 -37.92 4.61
CA SER A 142 -26.29 -36.63 5.22
C SER A 142 -25.78 -36.79 6.65
N ILE A 143 -26.42 -37.62 7.47
CA ILE A 143 -25.95 -37.90 8.85
C ILE A 143 -24.59 -38.59 8.82
N TRP A 144 -24.39 -39.55 7.90
CA TRP A 144 -23.12 -40.23 7.75
C TRP A 144 -22.00 -39.26 7.32
N MET A 145 -22.28 -38.37 6.37
CA MET A 145 -21.35 -37.32 5.93
C MET A 145 -21.03 -36.36 7.08
N ALA A 146 -22.04 -35.93 7.84
CA ALA A 146 -21.86 -35.05 8.99
C ALA A 146 -21.03 -35.73 10.09
N ALA A 147 -21.29 -37.01 10.37
CA ALA A 147 -20.52 -37.79 11.33
C ALA A 147 -19.07 -37.98 10.85
N LEU A 148 -18.85 -38.22 9.56
CA LEU A 148 -17.50 -38.32 8.98
C LEU A 148 -16.74 -36.99 9.08
N ILE A 149 -17.38 -35.87 8.75
CA ILE A 149 -16.81 -34.53 8.89
C ILE A 149 -16.48 -34.25 10.36
N ALA A 150 -17.41 -34.53 11.28
CA ALA A 150 -17.16 -34.35 12.72
C ALA A 150 -16.03 -35.27 13.23
N LEU A 151 -15.95 -36.51 12.74
CA LEU A 151 -14.88 -37.43 13.10
C LEU A 151 -13.51 -36.90 12.63
N LEU A 152 -13.40 -36.53 11.36
CA LEU A 152 -12.14 -36.10 10.75
C LEU A 152 -11.66 -34.72 11.22
N PHE A 153 -12.58 -33.78 11.39
CA PHE A 153 -12.24 -32.37 11.63
C PHE A 153 -12.45 -31.90 13.06
N LEU A 154 -13.03 -32.73 13.94
CA LEU A 154 -13.23 -32.40 15.34
C LEU A 154 -12.76 -33.53 16.28
N ALA A 155 -13.28 -34.75 16.13
CA ALA A 155 -13.01 -35.82 17.08
C ALA A 155 -11.56 -36.34 17.04
N LEU A 156 -11.00 -36.61 15.85
CA LEU A 156 -9.60 -37.06 15.71
C LEU A 156 -8.58 -35.99 16.16
N PRO A 157 -8.68 -34.71 15.72
CA PRO A 157 -7.79 -33.66 16.22
C PRO A 157 -7.88 -33.47 17.74
N LEU A 158 -9.10 -33.52 18.29
CA LEU A 158 -9.33 -33.38 19.72
C LEU A 158 -8.75 -34.57 20.50
N ALA A 159 -8.94 -35.80 20.00
CA ALA A 159 -8.38 -37.01 20.60
C ALA A 159 -6.84 -36.98 20.59
N GLN A 160 -6.22 -36.55 19.49
CA GLN A 160 -4.77 -36.38 19.42
C GLN A 160 -4.26 -35.37 20.46
N ASN A 161 -4.99 -34.29 20.73
CA ASN A 161 -4.56 -33.26 21.68
C ASN A 161 -4.86 -33.63 23.16
N LEU A 162 -5.91 -34.40 23.42
CA LEU A 162 -6.27 -34.83 24.79
C LEU A 162 -5.54 -36.09 25.26
N ILE A 163 -4.99 -36.89 24.34
CA ILE A 163 -4.31 -38.16 24.64
C ILE A 163 -2.81 -38.03 24.35
N PRO A 164 -1.94 -37.87 25.37
CA PRO A 164 -0.51 -37.61 25.17
C PRO A 164 0.20 -38.67 24.30
N LYS A 165 -0.10 -39.95 24.50
CA LYS A 165 0.46 -41.04 23.69
C LYS A 165 0.10 -40.94 22.21
N LEU A 166 -1.11 -40.47 21.91
CA LEU A 166 -1.55 -40.27 20.53
C LEU A 166 -0.90 -39.02 19.93
N HIS A 167 -0.66 -37.99 20.72
CA HIS A 167 0.10 -36.81 20.30
C HIS A 167 1.53 -37.16 19.87
N ASP A 168 2.27 -37.86 20.74
CA ASP A 168 3.69 -38.18 20.51
C ASP A 168 3.87 -39.08 19.27
N THR A 169 3.01 -40.09 19.11
CA THR A 169 3.03 -40.99 17.95
C THR A 169 2.66 -40.29 16.64
N MET A 170 1.70 -39.36 16.67
CA MET A 170 1.33 -38.59 15.48
C MET A 170 2.35 -37.49 15.15
N ALA A 171 3.15 -37.02 16.11
CA ALA A 171 4.20 -36.02 15.88
C ALA A 171 5.35 -36.54 14.99
N GLU A 172 5.57 -37.85 14.96
CA GLU A 172 6.58 -38.50 14.11
C GLU A 172 6.11 -38.73 12.66
N LEU A 173 4.80 -38.63 12.40
CA LEU A 173 4.22 -38.85 11.08
C LEU A 173 4.16 -37.54 10.26
N PRO A 174 4.27 -37.62 8.93
CA PRO A 174 4.21 -36.44 8.06
C PRO A 174 2.85 -35.72 8.08
N PHE A 175 1.79 -36.40 8.53
CA PHE A 175 0.41 -35.89 8.58
C PHE A 175 -0.24 -36.20 9.94
N GLY A 176 -0.22 -35.25 10.88
CA GLY A 176 -1.06 -35.28 12.09
C GLY A 176 -2.50 -34.81 11.81
N PHE A 177 -3.46 -35.28 12.60
CA PHE A 177 -4.88 -34.90 12.47
C PHE A 177 -5.12 -33.43 12.87
N ASP A 178 -4.32 -32.90 13.79
CA ASP A 178 -4.36 -31.51 14.28
C ASP A 178 -4.03 -30.46 13.21
N ARG A 179 -3.41 -30.87 12.10
CA ARG A 179 -3.03 -29.97 11.01
C ARG A 179 -4.22 -29.27 10.35
N VAL A 180 -5.41 -29.87 10.40
CA VAL A 180 -6.65 -29.22 9.91
C VAL A 180 -6.96 -27.94 10.72
N TRP A 181 -6.56 -27.88 11.98
CA TRP A 181 -6.77 -26.69 12.82
C TRP A 181 -5.68 -25.64 12.66
N SER A 182 -4.66 -25.87 11.81
CA SER A 182 -3.59 -24.91 11.58
C SER A 182 -4.06 -23.71 10.74
N PRO A 183 -3.95 -22.46 11.24
CA PRO A 183 -4.34 -21.26 10.49
C PRO A 183 -3.44 -20.93 9.30
N GLY A 184 -2.31 -21.65 9.15
CA GLY A 184 -1.29 -21.39 8.15
C GLY A 184 0.10 -21.85 8.60
N HIS A 185 1.07 -21.73 7.70
CA HIS A 185 2.45 -22.09 7.97
C HIS A 185 3.10 -21.12 8.96
N ILE A 186 3.88 -21.69 9.87
CA ILE A 186 4.71 -20.90 10.77
C ILE A 186 5.92 -20.29 10.06
N SER A 187 6.47 -19.22 10.65
CA SER A 187 7.61 -18.47 10.16
C SER A 187 8.87 -19.33 10.06
N ASN A 188 9.80 -18.92 9.20
CA ASN A 188 11.05 -19.65 9.00
C ASN A 188 11.88 -19.75 10.29
N ALA A 189 11.83 -18.73 11.16
CA ALA A 189 12.56 -18.71 12.42
C ALA A 189 12.09 -19.80 13.40
N HIS A 190 10.79 -20.12 13.40
CA HIS A 190 10.20 -21.13 14.27
C HIS A 190 10.01 -22.49 13.60
N ARG A 191 10.32 -22.61 12.29
CA ARG A 191 10.01 -23.78 11.45
C ARG A 191 10.45 -25.11 12.05
N HIS A 192 11.57 -25.12 12.79
CA HIS A 192 12.16 -26.31 13.37
C HIS A 192 11.23 -27.08 14.33
N PHE A 193 10.31 -26.39 15.00
CA PHE A 193 9.35 -27.00 15.94
C PHE A 193 7.89 -26.76 15.50
N GLY A 194 7.64 -26.56 14.21
CA GLY A 194 6.31 -26.19 13.69
C GLY A 194 5.21 -27.24 13.81
N SER A 195 5.56 -28.49 14.13
CA SER A 195 4.61 -29.55 14.48
C SER A 195 4.30 -29.61 15.98
N GLN A 196 5.08 -28.93 16.83
CA GLN A 196 4.95 -28.97 18.28
C GLN A 196 4.07 -27.81 18.77
N CYS A 197 2.78 -27.83 18.41
CA CYS A 197 1.81 -26.76 18.70
C CYS A 197 1.77 -26.37 20.19
N ALA A 198 1.98 -27.35 21.09
CA ALA A 198 1.94 -27.19 22.54
C ALA A 198 3.01 -26.24 23.09
N ASN A 199 4.12 -26.00 22.37
CA ASN A 199 5.15 -25.05 22.78
C ASN A 199 4.60 -23.62 22.89
N CYS A 200 3.59 -23.27 22.08
CA CYS A 200 2.94 -21.96 22.10
C CYS A 200 1.51 -22.03 22.67
N HIS A 201 0.73 -23.01 22.20
CA HIS A 201 -0.68 -23.20 22.55
C HIS A 201 -0.83 -24.08 23.80
N GLN A 202 -0.62 -23.48 24.96
CA GLN A 202 -0.68 -24.15 26.27
C GLN A 202 -2.10 -24.52 26.71
N THR A 203 -3.13 -23.83 26.22
CA THR A 203 -4.53 -24.07 26.59
C THR A 203 -5.41 -24.09 25.35
N LEU A 204 -6.23 -25.14 25.23
CA LEU A 204 -7.14 -25.32 24.11
C LEU A 204 -8.12 -24.14 24.01
N THR A 205 -8.41 -23.68 22.79
CA THR A 205 -9.33 -22.55 22.48
C THR A 205 -8.93 -21.18 23.00
N GLN A 206 -7.80 -21.05 23.70
CA GLN A 206 -7.27 -19.76 24.13
C GLN A 206 -6.15 -19.26 23.20
N GLN A 207 -6.00 -17.94 23.11
CA GLN A 207 -4.92 -17.32 22.35
C GLN A 207 -3.58 -17.47 23.09
N VAL A 208 -2.49 -17.69 22.34
CA VAL A 208 -1.12 -17.79 22.86
C VAL A 208 -0.76 -16.61 23.76
N THR A 209 -0.32 -16.88 24.97
CA THR A 209 0.04 -15.86 25.96
C THR A 209 1.44 -15.29 25.70
N ASP A 210 1.71 -14.09 26.19
CA ASP A 210 3.06 -13.50 26.08
C ASP A 210 4.09 -14.32 26.88
N GLN A 211 3.66 -14.98 27.96
CA GLN A 211 4.49 -15.89 28.75
C GLN A 211 4.97 -17.10 27.93
N SER A 212 4.14 -17.65 27.04
CA SER A 212 4.56 -18.72 26.13
C SER A 212 5.75 -18.29 25.27
N CYS A 213 5.73 -17.05 24.76
CA CYS A 213 6.84 -16.50 23.98
C CYS A 213 8.10 -16.31 24.84
N MET A 214 7.93 -15.75 26.03
CA MET A 214 9.02 -15.45 26.96
C MET A 214 9.67 -16.69 27.59
N GLN A 215 9.15 -17.90 27.36
CA GLN A 215 9.87 -19.12 27.77
C GLN A 215 11.21 -19.27 27.03
N CYS A 216 11.25 -18.87 25.75
CA CYS A 216 12.47 -18.90 24.93
C CYS A 216 13.05 -17.50 24.68
N HIS A 217 12.22 -16.45 24.66
CA HIS A 217 12.62 -15.09 24.28
C HIS A 217 12.95 -14.17 25.48
N ARG A 218 13.51 -14.71 26.57
CA ARG A 218 13.79 -13.96 27.82
C ARG A 218 14.72 -12.78 27.64
N ASP A 219 15.76 -12.95 26.81
CA ASP A 219 16.83 -11.97 26.61
C ASP A 219 16.62 -11.12 25.35
N THR A 220 15.36 -10.94 24.92
CA THR A 220 15.06 -10.13 23.75
C THR A 220 15.26 -8.65 24.07
N THR A 221 15.98 -7.94 23.20
CA THR A 221 16.20 -6.50 23.33
C THR A 221 14.87 -5.76 23.51
N PRO A 222 14.78 -4.82 24.47
CA PRO A 222 13.58 -4.03 24.66
C PRO A 222 13.27 -3.17 23.42
N HIS A 223 11.99 -2.97 23.13
CA HIS A 223 11.53 -2.07 22.07
C HIS A 223 11.84 -0.59 22.41
N ILE A 224 11.91 -0.26 23.71
CA ILE A 224 12.24 1.06 24.24
C ILE A 224 13.35 0.90 25.29
N THR A 225 14.50 1.51 25.06
CA THR A 225 15.68 1.38 25.94
C THR A 225 15.42 1.84 27.38
N ASN A 226 14.51 2.79 27.60
CA ASN A 226 14.10 3.22 28.94
C ASN A 226 13.07 2.23 29.53
N PRO A 227 13.39 1.49 30.61
CA PRO A 227 12.51 0.46 31.15
C PRO A 227 11.17 1.00 31.68
N ALA A 228 11.18 2.16 32.35
CA ALA A 228 9.97 2.77 32.88
C ALA A 228 9.02 3.20 31.76
N LEU A 229 9.58 3.76 30.67
CA LEU A 229 8.79 4.14 29.50
C LEU A 229 8.29 2.91 28.74
N GLN A 230 9.08 1.84 28.65
CA GLN A 230 8.63 0.58 28.05
C GLN A 230 7.43 0.02 28.82
N HIS A 231 7.54 -0.11 30.13
CA HIS A 231 6.45 -0.59 30.98
C HIS A 231 5.20 0.31 30.82
N HIS A 232 5.36 1.64 30.86
CA HIS A 232 4.23 2.55 30.65
C HIS A 232 3.61 2.45 29.26
N ALA A 233 4.41 2.22 28.22
CA ALA A 233 3.93 2.12 26.85
C ALA A 233 3.17 0.81 26.57
N PHE A 234 3.63 -0.32 27.11
CA PHE A 234 3.10 -1.65 26.78
C PHE A 234 2.19 -2.26 27.87
N GLU A 235 2.45 -1.98 29.16
CA GLU A 235 1.74 -2.59 30.29
C GLU A 235 0.66 -1.70 30.90
N ALA A 236 0.68 -0.38 30.66
CA ALA A 236 -0.37 0.49 31.14
C ALA A 236 -1.70 0.07 30.49
N LYS A 237 -2.60 -0.52 31.28
CA LYS A 237 -4.00 -0.75 30.92
C LYS A 237 -4.65 0.60 30.62
N ARG A 238 -4.54 1.07 29.37
CA ARG A 238 -5.28 2.24 28.93
C ARG A 238 -6.74 1.87 28.96
N LYS A 239 -7.56 2.76 29.56
CA LYS A 239 -9.00 2.61 29.82
C LYS A 239 -9.84 2.05 28.65
N PHE A 240 -9.32 2.09 27.40
CA PHE A 240 -10.02 1.64 26.20
C PHE A 240 -9.20 0.73 25.24
N LEU A 241 -7.91 0.50 25.45
CA LEU A 241 -7.07 -0.26 24.49
C LEU A 241 -6.51 -1.60 25.02
N GLY A 242 -6.64 -1.90 26.32
CA GLY A 242 -5.98 -3.07 26.90
C GLY A 242 -4.45 -2.97 26.89
N SER A 243 -3.76 -3.99 27.39
CA SER A 243 -2.30 -4.15 27.26
C SER A 243 -1.96 -4.70 25.87
N THR A 244 -0.88 -4.22 25.26
CA THR A 244 -0.47 -4.69 23.93
C THR A 244 0.25 -6.03 24.06
N ARG A 245 -0.33 -7.10 23.52
CA ARG A 245 0.27 -8.44 23.54
C ARG A 245 1.32 -8.60 22.45
N CYS A 246 2.31 -9.48 22.67
CA CYS A 246 3.32 -9.84 21.67
C CYS A 246 2.65 -10.27 20.36
N GLY A 247 1.66 -11.16 20.45
CA GLY A 247 0.92 -11.71 19.30
C GLY A 247 0.07 -10.70 18.52
N GLU A 248 -0.15 -9.48 19.02
CA GLU A 248 -0.83 -8.45 18.23
C GLU A 248 0.06 -7.91 17.12
N CYS A 249 1.35 -7.74 17.41
CA CYS A 249 2.36 -7.25 16.46
C CYS A 249 3.12 -8.41 15.80
N HIS A 250 3.43 -9.46 16.56
CA HIS A 250 4.23 -10.61 16.15
C HIS A 250 3.30 -11.79 15.85
N ARG A 251 2.69 -11.79 14.66
CA ARG A 251 1.68 -12.79 14.27
C ARG A 251 2.29 -13.98 13.57
N GLU A 252 2.26 -15.11 14.26
CA GLU A 252 2.65 -16.40 13.70
C GLU A 252 1.55 -16.99 12.78
N HIS A 253 1.86 -18.06 12.06
CA HIS A 253 1.00 -18.73 11.07
C HIS A 253 0.70 -17.88 9.81
N LYS A 254 1.56 -16.89 9.52
CA LYS A 254 1.42 -15.99 8.36
C LYS A 254 2.59 -16.08 7.37
N SER A 255 3.40 -17.13 7.47
CA SER A 255 4.48 -17.40 6.50
C SER A 255 3.92 -17.43 5.07
N PRO A 256 4.61 -16.83 4.08
CA PRO A 256 6.01 -16.35 4.10
C PRO A 256 6.23 -14.95 4.69
N GLN A 257 5.19 -14.29 5.22
CA GLN A 257 5.35 -12.95 5.78
C GLN A 257 6.18 -12.97 7.07
N PRO A 258 6.96 -11.90 7.35
CA PRO A 258 7.63 -11.74 8.63
C PRO A 258 6.65 -11.79 9.81
N LEU A 259 7.15 -12.22 10.97
CA LEU A 259 6.36 -12.30 12.19
C LEU A 259 5.79 -10.92 12.57
N THR A 260 6.59 -9.87 12.43
CA THR A 260 6.14 -8.49 12.65
C THR A 260 5.15 -8.09 11.55
N ARG A 261 3.97 -7.66 11.96
CA ARG A 261 2.98 -7.02 11.11
C ARG A 261 3.55 -5.81 10.39
N GLN A 262 3.20 -5.67 9.12
CA GLN A 262 3.69 -4.62 8.23
C GLN A 262 2.67 -3.51 7.98
N ASP A 263 1.51 -3.54 8.65
CA ASP A 263 0.49 -2.50 8.50
C ASP A 263 0.69 -1.34 9.48
N ASP A 264 0.57 -0.12 8.96
CA ASP A 264 0.71 1.13 9.72
C ASP A 264 -0.24 1.24 10.90
N GLY A 265 -1.40 0.56 10.82
CA GLY A 265 -2.44 0.57 11.83
C GLY A 265 -1.92 0.26 13.22
N MET A 266 -0.94 -0.65 13.33
CA MET A 266 -0.32 -0.98 14.62
C MET A 266 0.63 0.11 15.11
N CYS A 267 1.47 0.66 14.21
CA CYS A 267 2.41 1.72 14.54
C CYS A 267 1.67 2.95 15.09
N ILE A 268 0.58 3.35 14.43
CA ILE A 268 -0.20 4.53 14.79
C ILE A 268 -1.00 4.38 16.09
N LYS A 269 -1.26 3.15 16.59
CA LYS A 269 -1.90 2.96 17.91
C LYS A 269 -1.09 3.65 19.01
N CYS A 270 0.23 3.65 18.87
CA CYS A 270 1.14 4.28 19.81
C CYS A 270 1.66 5.63 19.29
N HIS A 271 2.02 5.71 18.01
CA HIS A 271 2.67 6.89 17.45
C HIS A 271 1.71 7.95 16.89
N GLY A 272 0.41 7.66 16.77
CA GLY A 272 -0.61 8.64 16.37
C GLY A 272 -0.96 9.63 17.49
N ASN A 273 -0.67 9.28 18.75
CA ASN A 273 -0.76 10.22 19.87
C ASN A 273 0.36 9.91 20.87
N ILE A 274 1.59 10.26 20.49
CA ILE A 274 2.78 9.92 21.25
C ILE A 274 2.85 10.69 22.56
N LYS A 275 2.23 11.88 22.63
CA LYS A 275 2.13 12.68 23.87
C LYS A 275 1.26 12.01 24.93
N ALA A 276 0.24 11.24 24.54
CA ALA A 276 -0.52 10.41 25.49
C ALA A 276 0.33 9.26 26.07
N ILE A 277 1.43 8.87 25.43
CA ILE A 277 2.38 7.87 25.95
C ILE A 277 3.42 8.55 26.84
N ASN A 278 3.96 9.67 26.39
CA ASN A 278 4.95 10.43 27.12
C ASN A 278 4.71 11.93 26.90
N ALA A 279 4.14 12.59 27.91
CA ALA A 279 3.78 14.01 27.83
C ALA A 279 4.99 14.93 27.58
N THR A 280 6.20 14.53 27.97
CA THR A 280 7.42 15.34 27.81
C THR A 280 8.14 15.11 26.49
N THR A 281 7.57 14.30 25.58
CA THR A 281 8.20 14.01 24.29
C THR A 281 8.24 15.24 23.38
N LYS A 282 9.35 15.39 22.66
CA LYS A 282 9.53 16.39 21.59
C LYS A 282 9.20 15.83 20.20
N LEU A 283 8.81 14.56 20.13
CA LEU A 283 8.42 13.92 18.87
C LEU A 283 7.00 14.35 18.49
N SER A 284 6.79 14.52 17.19
CA SER A 284 5.48 14.77 16.61
C SER A 284 4.70 13.47 16.45
N ASP A 285 3.37 13.59 16.43
CA ASP A 285 2.48 12.50 16.06
C ASP A 285 2.63 12.15 14.58
N ILE A 286 2.28 10.91 14.22
CA ILE A 286 2.38 10.37 12.86
C ILE A 286 1.20 9.43 12.61
N HIS A 287 0.47 9.63 11.51
CA HIS A 287 -0.69 8.81 11.15
C HIS A 287 -0.64 8.23 9.74
N ASP A 288 0.02 8.91 8.80
CA ASP A 288 0.08 8.52 7.40
C ASP A 288 1.22 9.26 6.69
N PHE A 289 1.93 8.58 5.79
CA PHE A 289 3.05 9.18 5.04
C PHE A 289 2.63 10.37 4.16
N ASP A 290 1.45 10.32 3.53
CA ASP A 290 1.03 11.30 2.53
C ASP A 290 0.32 12.53 3.14
N LYS A 291 -0.41 12.36 4.24
CA LYS A 291 -1.20 13.45 4.83
C LYS A 291 -0.65 14.02 6.11
N ASP A 292 0.02 13.20 6.91
CA ASP A 292 0.30 13.53 8.30
C ASP A 292 1.59 12.85 8.76
N HIS A 293 2.66 13.13 8.00
CA HIS A 293 4.02 12.70 8.31
C HIS A 293 4.88 13.91 8.68
N PRO A 294 5.61 13.84 9.82
CA PRO A 294 6.53 14.89 10.22
C PRO A 294 7.54 15.18 9.11
N GLU A 295 8.03 16.41 9.04
CA GLU A 295 9.07 16.73 8.07
C GLU A 295 10.33 15.89 8.29
N PHE A 296 11.00 15.63 7.17
CA PHE A 296 12.26 14.93 7.21
C PHE A 296 13.31 15.75 7.96
N LYS A 297 14.15 15.04 8.72
CA LYS A 297 15.29 15.64 9.42
C LYS A 297 16.58 15.10 8.85
N LEU A 298 17.42 16.00 8.38
CA LEU A 298 18.76 15.69 7.89
C LEU A 298 19.73 15.59 9.07
N THR A 299 20.64 14.63 8.97
CA THR A 299 21.64 14.35 10.00
C THR A 299 22.90 15.12 9.69
N PHE A 300 23.38 15.92 10.62
CA PHE A 300 24.63 16.66 10.54
C PHE A 300 25.57 16.17 11.65
N LYS A 301 26.85 16.02 11.31
CA LYS A 301 27.90 15.75 12.30
C LYS A 301 28.55 17.08 12.67
N THR A 302 28.67 17.32 13.97
CA THR A 302 29.14 18.57 14.57
C THR A 302 30.09 18.28 15.75
N GLY A 303 30.70 19.34 16.29
CA GLY A 303 31.60 19.25 17.45
C GLY A 303 33.01 18.75 17.12
N ALA A 304 33.88 18.72 18.14
CA ALA A 304 35.24 18.22 17.99
C ALA A 304 35.22 16.74 17.60
N ASN A 305 35.96 16.38 16.53
CA ASN A 305 36.05 15.03 15.98
C ASN A 305 34.72 14.40 15.51
N ASN A 306 33.70 15.21 15.18
CA ASN A 306 32.42 14.71 14.63
C ASN A 306 31.64 13.77 15.57
N ALA A 307 31.85 13.88 16.87
CA ALA A 307 31.18 13.03 17.86
C ALA A 307 29.71 13.40 18.07
N GLU A 308 29.32 14.65 17.79
CA GLU A 308 27.96 15.12 18.04
C GLU A 308 27.10 15.04 16.78
N ILE A 309 25.95 14.38 16.89
CA ILE A 309 24.98 14.24 15.81
C ILE A 309 23.79 15.15 16.09
N VAL A 310 23.55 16.10 15.18
CA VAL A 310 22.38 17.00 15.22
C VAL A 310 21.45 16.64 14.06
N ARG A 311 20.15 16.53 14.32
CA ARG A 311 19.13 16.27 13.30
C ARG A 311 18.27 17.50 13.07
N ILE A 312 18.40 18.12 11.90
CA ILE A 312 17.78 19.41 11.56
C ILE A 312 16.59 19.16 10.63
N PRO A 313 15.37 19.63 10.95
CA PRO A 313 14.22 19.60 10.05
C PRO A 313 14.49 20.32 8.74
N GLN A 314 13.99 19.78 7.63
CA GLN A 314 14.20 20.39 6.32
C GLN A 314 13.47 21.73 6.11
N SER A 315 12.44 22.06 6.92
CA SER A 315 11.87 23.42 6.95
C SER A 315 12.85 24.48 7.44
N GLU A 316 13.83 24.13 8.27
CA GLU A 316 14.80 25.06 8.84
C GLU A 316 15.95 25.34 7.84
N LYS A 317 15.60 25.79 6.62
CA LYS A 317 16.55 25.97 5.50
C LYS A 317 17.81 26.77 5.86
N ALA A 318 17.66 27.82 6.68
CA ALA A 318 18.78 28.65 7.14
C ALA A 318 19.84 27.88 7.96
N ARG A 319 19.51 26.70 8.49
CA ARG A 319 20.41 25.83 9.25
C ARG A 319 20.93 24.64 8.42
N LEU A 320 20.44 24.45 7.20
CA LEU A 320 20.87 23.37 6.31
C LEU A 320 22.11 23.80 5.51
N ILE A 321 23.22 23.99 6.22
CA ILE A 321 24.49 24.43 5.66
C ILE A 321 25.50 23.31 5.88
N GLU A 322 25.99 22.70 4.81
CA GLU A 322 27.08 21.74 4.91
C GLU A 322 28.41 22.46 5.14
N ASN A 323 29.18 22.00 6.11
CA ASN A 323 30.51 22.54 6.41
C ASN A 323 31.59 21.55 5.97
N SER A 324 31.65 21.26 4.67
CA SER A 324 32.52 20.22 4.11
C SER A 324 34.01 20.56 4.14
N GLY A 325 34.36 21.86 4.22
CA GLY A 325 35.74 22.35 4.11
C GLY A 325 36.26 22.45 2.67
N LEU A 326 35.40 22.20 1.67
CA LEU A 326 35.70 22.36 0.25
C LEU A 326 35.10 23.64 -0.31
N ASN A 327 35.67 24.15 -1.41
CA ASN A 327 35.07 25.12 -2.32
C ASN A 327 34.65 24.34 -3.57
N PHE A 328 33.38 23.92 -3.65
CA PHE A 328 32.91 23.06 -4.73
C PHE A 328 31.48 23.42 -5.17
N PRO A 329 31.33 24.27 -6.21
CA PRO A 329 30.04 24.54 -6.84
C PRO A 329 29.62 23.37 -7.76
N HIS A 330 28.58 22.61 -7.41
CA HIS A 330 28.09 21.53 -8.29
C HIS A 330 27.59 22.06 -9.64
N SER A 331 27.04 23.28 -9.68
CA SER A 331 26.57 23.94 -10.91
C SER A 331 27.67 24.11 -11.98
N GLN A 332 28.94 24.14 -11.58
CA GLN A 332 30.09 24.21 -12.50
C GLN A 332 30.67 22.85 -12.86
N HIS A 333 30.19 21.77 -12.25
CA HIS A 333 30.74 20.41 -12.37
C HIS A 333 29.73 19.39 -12.93
N ILE A 334 28.65 19.87 -13.55
CA ILE A 334 27.63 19.04 -14.21
C ILE A 334 27.39 19.51 -15.64
N GLY A 335 27.07 18.57 -16.53
CA GLY A 335 26.83 18.88 -17.94
C GLY A 335 28.13 19.16 -18.69
N LYS A 336 28.14 20.17 -19.57
CA LYS A 336 29.31 20.52 -20.38
C LYS A 336 30.21 21.48 -19.63
N VAL A 337 31.40 21.00 -19.26
CA VAL A 337 32.38 21.75 -18.49
C VAL A 337 33.69 21.90 -19.25
N GLN A 338 34.49 22.90 -18.87
CA GLN A 338 35.84 23.06 -19.39
C GLN A 338 36.80 22.03 -18.77
N GLY A 339 37.53 21.34 -19.62
CA GLY A 339 38.58 20.39 -19.25
C GLY A 339 39.94 21.04 -19.00
N PRO A 340 40.94 20.26 -18.55
CA PRO A 340 42.26 20.74 -18.16
C PRO A 340 43.08 21.37 -19.29
N ASN A 341 42.76 21.08 -20.56
CA ASN A 341 43.55 21.57 -21.70
C ASN A 341 43.04 22.91 -22.29
N GLY A 342 42.21 23.64 -21.53
CA GLY A 342 41.71 24.96 -21.89
C GLY A 342 40.31 24.94 -22.51
N MET A 343 39.87 26.11 -23.00
CA MET A 343 38.47 26.37 -23.40
C MET A 343 37.92 25.43 -24.49
N TRP A 344 38.78 24.84 -25.32
CA TRP A 344 38.38 23.93 -26.39
C TRP A 344 38.29 22.45 -25.94
N ASP A 345 38.81 22.12 -24.76
CA ASP A 345 38.60 20.81 -24.12
C ASP A 345 37.25 20.86 -23.41
N VAL A 346 36.18 20.47 -24.08
CA VAL A 346 34.83 20.40 -23.47
C VAL A 346 34.56 18.96 -23.05
N ARG A 347 34.27 18.76 -21.76
CA ARG A 347 33.94 17.46 -21.20
C ARG A 347 32.49 17.44 -20.75
N GLU A 348 31.81 16.34 -21.02
CA GLU A 348 30.46 16.11 -20.51
C GLU A 348 30.56 15.28 -19.23
N LEU A 349 30.17 15.87 -18.11
CA LEU A 349 30.15 15.23 -16.80
C LEU A 349 28.72 14.90 -16.41
N SER A 350 28.47 13.63 -16.11
CA SER A 350 27.22 13.16 -15.55
C SER A 350 27.40 12.87 -14.06
N CYS A 351 26.29 12.70 -13.34
CA CYS A 351 26.30 12.39 -11.90
C CYS A 351 27.20 11.19 -11.58
N THR A 352 27.16 10.15 -12.43
CA THR A 352 27.90 8.90 -12.24
C THR A 352 29.40 9.01 -12.49
N THR A 353 29.87 10.12 -13.08
CA THR A 353 31.30 10.34 -13.27
C THR A 353 32.03 10.45 -11.93
N CYS A 354 31.41 11.10 -10.95
CA CYS A 354 31.95 11.23 -9.58
C CYS A 354 31.22 10.32 -8.58
N HIS A 355 29.89 10.21 -8.66
CA HIS A 355 29.11 9.36 -7.75
C HIS A 355 29.07 7.92 -8.23
N GLN A 356 30.10 7.16 -7.86
CA GLN A 356 30.21 5.74 -8.21
C GLN A 356 29.38 4.86 -7.28
N SER A 357 28.40 4.16 -7.85
CA SER A 357 27.56 3.22 -7.11
C SER A 357 28.30 1.91 -6.81
N LYS A 358 28.02 1.32 -5.65
CA LYS A 358 28.59 0.08 -5.14
C LYS A 358 27.50 -0.86 -4.63
N GLY A 359 27.68 -2.15 -4.94
CA GLY A 359 26.84 -3.22 -4.41
C GLY A 359 25.43 -3.28 -5.01
N LYS A 360 24.64 -4.24 -4.53
CA LYS A 360 23.29 -4.54 -5.08
C LYS A 360 22.26 -3.45 -4.82
N GLU A 361 22.44 -2.64 -3.77
CA GLU A 361 21.51 -1.57 -3.41
C GLU A 361 21.83 -0.23 -4.10
N LEU A 362 22.91 -0.18 -4.90
CA LEU A 362 23.46 1.03 -5.52
C LEU A 362 23.73 2.14 -4.49
N GLN A 363 24.43 1.82 -3.41
CA GLN A 363 24.93 2.82 -2.46
C GLN A 363 26.13 3.54 -3.08
N PHE A 364 26.47 4.76 -2.68
CA PHE A 364 27.58 5.50 -3.29
C PHE A 364 28.86 5.42 -2.47
N GLU A 365 30.01 5.33 -3.15
CA GLU A 365 31.30 5.42 -2.49
C GLU A 365 31.65 6.86 -2.08
N PRO A 366 32.46 7.04 -1.03
CA PRO A 366 33.05 8.33 -0.71
C PRO A 366 33.84 8.89 -1.89
N ILE A 367 33.73 10.20 -2.11
CA ILE A 367 34.54 10.92 -3.10
C ILE A 367 36.02 10.89 -2.70
N ALA A 368 36.91 10.70 -3.67
CA ALA A 368 38.34 10.62 -3.46
C ALA A 368 39.11 11.44 -4.51
N TYR A 369 40.00 12.32 -4.07
CA TYR A 369 40.76 13.23 -4.95
C TYR A 369 41.41 12.53 -6.15
N LYS A 370 42.13 11.43 -5.91
CA LYS A 370 42.86 10.71 -6.97
C LYS A 370 41.94 10.20 -8.08
N ARG A 371 40.72 9.81 -7.73
CA ARG A 371 39.74 9.23 -8.65
C ARG A 371 38.89 10.31 -9.32
N ASP A 372 38.41 11.26 -8.52
CA ASP A 372 37.30 12.12 -8.92
C ASP A 372 37.75 13.56 -9.27
N CYS A 373 38.96 13.97 -8.88
CA CYS A 373 39.44 15.35 -9.07
C CYS A 373 40.72 15.43 -9.92
N ALA A 374 41.69 14.54 -9.66
CA ALA A 374 43.04 14.63 -10.21
C ALA A 374 43.09 14.57 -11.75
N ALA A 375 42.13 13.91 -12.38
CA ALA A 375 42.07 13.79 -13.84
C ALA A 375 41.91 15.15 -14.55
N CYS A 376 41.32 16.15 -13.87
CA CYS A 376 41.13 17.50 -14.39
C CYS A 376 41.95 18.56 -13.61
N HIS A 377 42.10 18.40 -12.29
CA HIS A 377 42.71 19.41 -11.42
C HIS A 377 44.16 19.10 -10.98
N ALA A 378 44.83 18.11 -11.58
CA ALA A 378 46.24 17.84 -11.24
C ALA A 378 47.18 19.03 -11.52
N GLY A 379 46.76 19.99 -12.36
CA GLY A 379 47.51 21.22 -12.63
C GLY A 379 47.64 22.14 -11.41
N GLU A 380 46.67 22.13 -10.51
CA GLU A 380 46.62 23.05 -9.35
C GLU A 380 47.69 22.74 -8.30
N LEU A 381 48.23 21.52 -8.31
CA LEU A 381 49.32 21.10 -7.43
C LEU A 381 50.70 21.22 -8.08
N LYS A 382 50.84 22.07 -9.11
CA LYS A 382 52.12 22.35 -9.77
C LYS A 382 52.64 23.74 -9.39
N VAL A 383 53.83 23.80 -8.82
CA VAL A 383 54.50 25.06 -8.45
C VAL A 383 55.77 25.27 -9.28
N GLY A 384 56.28 26.49 -9.35
CA GLY A 384 57.48 26.84 -10.12
C GLY A 384 57.21 27.66 -11.38
N SER A 385 58.28 27.93 -12.13
CA SER A 385 58.26 28.68 -13.39
C SER A 385 57.82 27.80 -14.56
N ALA A 386 57.55 28.41 -15.72
CA ALA A 386 57.17 27.67 -16.93
C ALA A 386 58.19 26.57 -17.29
N ASP A 387 59.47 26.85 -17.08
CA ASP A 387 60.59 25.97 -17.46
C ASP A 387 60.94 24.92 -16.40
N THR A 388 60.43 25.05 -15.17
CA THR A 388 60.73 24.13 -14.06
C THR A 388 59.52 24.00 -13.15
N LYS A 389 58.55 23.18 -13.59
CA LYS A 389 57.38 22.82 -12.80
C LYS A 389 57.72 21.68 -11.84
N LEU A 390 57.31 21.83 -10.59
CA LEU A 390 57.42 20.85 -9.53
C LEU A 390 56.03 20.36 -9.14
N ASP A 391 55.83 19.05 -9.14
CA ASP A 391 54.59 18.42 -8.65
C ASP A 391 54.61 18.32 -7.12
N VAL A 392 53.53 18.78 -6.49
CA VAL A 392 53.34 18.72 -5.04
C VAL A 392 52.34 17.59 -4.73
N PRO A 393 52.63 16.71 -3.75
CA PRO A 393 51.70 15.64 -3.41
C PRO A 393 50.42 16.20 -2.77
N HIS A 394 49.26 15.65 -3.13
CA HIS A 394 48.02 15.91 -2.40
C HIS A 394 48.03 15.13 -1.07
N GLY A 395 48.08 15.83 0.05
CA GLY A 395 48.21 15.24 1.38
C GLY A 395 48.14 16.31 2.47
N SER A 396 48.56 15.95 3.69
CA SER A 396 48.60 16.93 4.79
C SER A 396 49.60 18.05 4.50
N GLU A 397 49.35 19.21 5.10
CA GLU A 397 50.18 20.41 4.94
C GLU A 397 51.64 20.13 5.33
N GLN A 398 51.86 19.25 6.32
CA GLN A 398 53.19 18.83 6.75
C GLN A 398 53.93 18.02 5.70
N ILE A 399 53.25 17.10 5.00
CA ILE A 399 53.86 16.30 3.93
C ILE A 399 54.27 17.22 2.79
N VAL A 400 53.36 18.11 2.38
CA VAL A 400 53.62 19.12 1.34
C VAL A 400 54.83 19.97 1.69
N MET A 401 54.88 20.53 2.90
CA MET A 401 56.00 21.34 3.35
C MET A 401 57.33 20.56 3.33
N ASN A 402 57.34 19.33 3.84
CA ASN A 402 58.54 18.50 3.87
C ASN A 402 59.04 18.19 2.45
N THR A 403 58.13 17.91 1.52
CA THR A 403 58.45 17.72 0.11
C THR A 403 59.05 18.98 -0.52
N LEU A 404 58.47 20.16 -0.24
CA LEU A 404 59.02 21.42 -0.74
C LEU A 404 60.40 21.74 -0.17
N LYS A 405 60.62 21.47 1.13
CA LYS A 405 61.95 21.62 1.76
C LYS A 405 63.00 20.73 1.12
N LEU A 406 62.60 19.52 0.70
CA LEU A 406 63.49 18.57 0.04
C LEU A 406 63.80 18.98 -1.41
N LEU A 407 62.77 19.33 -2.18
CA LEU A 407 62.86 19.49 -3.63
C LEU A 407 63.18 20.94 -4.07
N ALA A 408 62.81 21.94 -3.26
CA ALA A 408 62.99 23.36 -3.58
C ALA A 408 63.24 24.23 -2.33
N PRO A 409 64.28 23.94 -1.52
CA PRO A 409 64.51 24.60 -0.22
C PRO A 409 64.57 26.13 -0.28
N LYS A 410 65.09 26.69 -1.38
CA LYS A 410 65.23 28.15 -1.57
C LYS A 410 63.91 28.87 -1.89
N ASN A 411 62.87 28.14 -2.29
CA ASN A 411 61.61 28.70 -2.77
C ASN A 411 60.39 28.28 -1.93
N VAL A 412 60.61 27.62 -0.78
CA VAL A 412 59.53 27.04 0.05
C VAL A 412 58.46 28.07 0.40
N GLU A 413 58.84 29.23 0.93
CA GLU A 413 57.88 30.28 1.32
C GLU A 413 57.07 30.79 0.13
N ARG A 414 57.73 31.05 -1.01
CA ARG A 414 57.06 31.49 -2.24
C ARG A 414 56.05 30.46 -2.73
N TYR A 415 56.42 29.18 -2.72
CA TYR A 415 55.53 28.11 -3.18
C TYR A 415 54.39 27.84 -2.19
N LEU A 416 54.62 27.96 -0.89
CA LEU A 416 53.57 27.86 0.12
C LEU A 416 52.55 29.00 0.01
N GLU A 417 52.98 30.24 -0.22
CA GLU A 417 52.04 31.34 -0.44
C GLU A 417 51.25 31.16 -1.76
N LYS A 418 51.88 30.62 -2.81
CA LYS A 418 51.14 30.27 -4.03
C LYS A 418 50.10 29.17 -3.78
N LEU A 419 50.45 28.13 -3.02
CA LEU A 419 49.52 27.06 -2.67
C LEU A 419 48.35 27.58 -1.81
N LYS A 420 48.61 28.56 -0.95
CA LYS A 420 47.58 29.22 -0.14
C LYS A 420 46.56 30.00 -0.98
N THR A 421 46.93 30.54 -2.15
CA THR A 421 46.02 31.34 -3.00
C THR A 421 45.40 30.54 -4.14
N ASP A 422 46.22 29.79 -4.87
CA ASP A 422 45.84 29.21 -6.17
C ASP A 422 45.99 27.67 -6.21
N GLY A 423 46.55 27.04 -5.17
CA GLY A 423 46.69 25.59 -5.09
C GLY A 423 45.66 24.94 -4.17
N CYS A 424 45.95 24.91 -2.88
CA CYS A 424 45.06 24.41 -1.85
C CYS A 424 43.74 25.19 -1.83
N ALA A 425 43.77 26.53 -1.84
CA ALA A 425 42.57 27.36 -1.74
C ALA A 425 41.63 27.26 -2.95
N TYR A 426 42.13 26.75 -4.08
CA TYR A 426 41.29 26.49 -5.24
C TYR A 426 40.16 25.50 -4.90
N CYS A 427 40.49 24.43 -4.18
CA CYS A 427 39.51 23.39 -3.78
C CYS A 427 39.12 23.45 -2.31
N HIS A 428 39.94 24.05 -1.44
CA HIS A 428 39.78 23.99 0.01
C HIS A 428 39.50 25.34 0.63
N VAL A 429 38.74 25.34 1.72
CA VAL A 429 38.65 26.50 2.61
C VAL A 429 39.97 26.59 3.39
N VAL A 430 40.67 27.70 3.25
CA VAL A 430 41.92 27.99 3.96
C VAL A 430 41.64 28.99 5.09
N GLU A 431 42.15 28.70 6.27
CA GLU A 431 41.98 29.53 7.48
C GLU A 431 43.36 29.91 8.06
N THR A 432 43.39 30.97 8.86
CA THR A 432 44.61 31.35 9.59
C THR A 432 44.91 30.33 10.69
N SER A 433 46.17 29.93 10.82
CA SER A 433 46.61 29.01 11.86
C SER A 433 46.73 29.67 13.23
N ASN A 434 46.86 28.87 14.28
CA ASN A 434 47.09 29.38 15.63
C ASN A 434 48.54 29.87 15.80
N LYS A 435 48.76 30.75 16.78
CA LYS A 435 50.10 31.18 17.18
C LYS A 435 50.92 29.96 17.62
N GLY A 436 52.01 29.68 16.91
CA GLY A 436 52.93 28.57 17.20
C GLY A 436 52.82 27.37 16.24
N ASP A 437 51.84 27.36 15.33
CA ASP A 437 51.75 26.35 14.29
C ASP A 437 52.87 26.51 13.24
N ALA A 438 53.24 25.42 12.57
CA ALA A 438 54.34 25.39 11.61
C ALA A 438 54.10 26.21 10.33
N LEU A 439 52.85 26.59 10.06
CA LEU A 439 52.42 27.44 8.94
C LEU A 439 51.47 28.53 9.45
N PRO A 440 51.49 29.74 8.86
CA PRO A 440 50.56 30.81 9.22
C PRO A 440 49.13 30.57 8.72
N TRP A 441 48.90 29.53 7.91
CA TRP A 441 47.62 29.11 7.39
C TRP A 441 47.50 27.59 7.41
N ARG A 442 46.26 27.10 7.38
CA ARG A 442 45.93 25.68 7.35
C ARG A 442 44.69 25.44 6.50
N VAL A 443 44.55 24.23 6.00
CA VAL A 443 43.32 23.81 5.33
C VAL A 443 42.29 23.41 6.40
N LYS A 444 41.04 23.81 6.21
CA LYS A 444 39.94 23.38 7.06
C LYS A 444 39.78 21.85 6.93
N PRO A 445 39.67 21.10 8.03
CA PRO A 445 39.46 19.66 7.96
C PRO A 445 38.24 19.29 7.11
N LEU A 446 38.38 18.29 6.24
CA LEU A 446 37.29 17.84 5.38
C LEU A 446 36.23 17.07 6.17
N GLN A 447 34.97 17.45 5.97
CA GLN A 447 33.82 16.84 6.64
C GLN A 447 32.67 16.63 5.65
N ILE A 448 32.84 15.68 4.73
CA ILE A 448 31.80 15.34 3.75
C ILE A 448 30.77 14.41 4.42
N ASN A 449 29.51 14.82 4.45
CA ASN A 449 28.46 14.02 5.04
C ASN A 449 28.00 12.91 4.08
N GLN A 450 28.01 11.66 4.56
CA GLN A 450 27.61 10.49 3.77
C GLN A 450 26.27 9.91 4.22
N ASP A 451 25.80 10.26 5.42
CA ASP A 451 24.58 9.71 5.99
C ASP A 451 23.62 10.84 6.39
N TRP A 452 22.90 11.35 5.39
CA TRP A 452 21.91 12.40 5.56
C TRP A 452 20.63 11.90 6.24
N PHE A 453 20.22 10.65 5.98
CA PHE A 453 18.98 10.04 6.47
C PHE A 453 19.21 8.85 7.42
N SER A 454 20.00 9.04 8.48
CA SER A 454 20.39 7.99 9.46
C SER A 454 19.26 7.16 10.11
N LYS A 455 17.99 7.59 9.97
CA LYS A 455 16.81 6.89 10.51
C LYS A 455 15.87 6.33 9.43
N ALA A 456 16.26 6.42 8.17
CA ALA A 456 15.54 5.85 7.06
C ALA A 456 16.49 5.04 6.17
N ARG A 457 15.92 4.15 5.37
CA ARG A 457 16.61 3.43 4.31
C ARG A 457 16.06 3.88 2.97
N PHE A 458 16.96 4.08 2.03
CA PHE A 458 16.60 4.33 0.65
C PHE A 458 17.49 3.47 -0.24
N LYS A 459 16.88 2.84 -1.26
CA LYS A 459 17.59 1.97 -2.20
C LYS A 459 17.54 2.60 -3.59
N HIS A 460 18.67 3.14 -4.06
CA HIS A 460 18.77 3.68 -5.43
C HIS A 460 18.52 2.59 -6.47
N ALA A 461 18.88 1.33 -6.18
CA ALA A 461 18.59 0.18 -7.06
C ALA A 461 17.11 0.05 -7.44
N SER A 462 16.20 0.33 -6.49
CA SER A 462 14.75 0.31 -6.72
C SER A 462 14.25 1.49 -7.56
N HIS A 463 15.07 2.54 -7.71
CA HIS A 463 14.75 3.78 -8.40
C HIS A 463 15.65 4.00 -9.63
N ARG A 464 16.38 2.98 -10.09
CA ARG A 464 17.38 3.07 -11.17
C ARG A 464 16.88 3.60 -12.53
N THR A 465 15.57 3.65 -12.73
CA THR A 465 14.95 4.19 -13.96
C THR A 465 14.62 5.67 -13.84
N GLN A 466 14.79 6.27 -12.66
CA GLN A 466 14.62 7.70 -12.44
C GLN A 466 15.93 8.42 -12.71
N GLN A 467 15.83 9.66 -13.17
CA GLN A 467 16.99 10.54 -13.33
C GLN A 467 17.36 11.16 -11.97
N CYS A 468 18.64 11.48 -11.76
CA CYS A 468 19.14 11.95 -10.46
C CYS A 468 18.52 13.31 -10.08
N ASP A 469 18.40 14.20 -11.06
CA ASP A 469 17.84 15.56 -10.98
C ASP A 469 16.35 15.58 -10.59
N SER A 470 15.61 14.50 -10.85
CA SER A 470 14.22 14.37 -10.40
C SER A 470 14.05 14.44 -8.87
N CYS A 471 15.13 14.15 -8.12
CA CYS A 471 15.15 14.17 -6.66
C CYS A 471 16.25 15.09 -6.09
N HIS A 472 17.40 15.21 -6.77
CA HIS A 472 18.57 15.97 -6.31
C HIS A 472 18.77 17.23 -7.17
N GLN A 473 18.36 18.38 -6.65
CA GLN A 473 18.43 19.67 -7.36
C GLN A 473 19.83 20.31 -7.23
N VAL A 474 20.86 19.63 -7.75
CA VAL A 474 22.26 20.06 -7.65
C VAL A 474 22.64 21.17 -8.62
N GLU A 475 21.85 21.42 -9.67
CA GLU A 475 22.13 22.46 -10.66
C GLU A 475 22.11 23.87 -10.07
N ALA A 476 21.37 24.06 -8.98
CA ALA A 476 21.29 25.32 -8.23
C ALA A 476 22.34 25.43 -7.10
N SER A 477 23.21 24.43 -6.92
CA SER A 477 24.26 24.46 -5.90
C SER A 477 25.46 25.24 -6.41
N GLU A 478 25.56 26.49 -5.97
CA GLU A 478 26.65 27.43 -6.26
C GLU A 478 27.79 27.30 -5.25
N THR A 479 27.57 26.59 -4.15
CA THR A 479 28.59 26.36 -3.13
C THR A 479 28.51 24.94 -2.56
N SER A 480 29.60 24.51 -1.95
CA SER A 480 29.68 23.25 -1.21
C SER A 480 28.88 23.24 0.10
N ALA A 481 28.30 24.39 0.47
CA ALA A 481 27.42 24.53 1.61
C ALA A 481 25.96 24.18 1.28
N ASP A 482 25.60 24.19 0.00
CA ASP A 482 24.23 23.92 -0.46
C ASP A 482 23.90 22.43 -0.30
N VAL A 483 22.78 22.14 0.38
CA VAL A 483 22.35 20.76 0.65
C VAL A 483 21.27 20.34 -0.34
N ALA A 484 21.65 19.57 -1.36
CA ALA A 484 20.75 19.06 -2.40
C ALA A 484 20.13 17.68 -2.05
N MET A 485 19.57 17.56 -0.84
CA MET A 485 18.88 16.33 -0.41
C MET A 485 17.37 16.42 -0.67
N PRO A 486 16.73 15.38 -1.24
CA PRO A 486 15.29 15.39 -1.51
C PRO A 486 14.46 15.56 -0.23
N ASP A 487 13.35 16.26 -0.37
CA ASP A 487 12.35 16.41 0.67
C ASP A 487 11.25 15.34 0.60
N ARG A 488 10.28 15.43 1.52
CA ARG A 488 9.14 14.51 1.55
C ARG A 488 8.33 14.61 0.26
N ASP A 489 8.16 15.82 -0.27
CA ASP A 489 7.29 16.07 -1.41
C ASP A 489 7.87 15.45 -2.69
N SER A 490 9.20 15.39 -2.82
CA SER A 490 9.92 14.63 -3.85
C SER A 490 9.50 13.15 -3.86
N CYS A 491 9.45 12.53 -2.69
CA CYS A 491 8.98 11.14 -2.56
C CYS A 491 7.49 10.99 -2.88
N LEU A 492 6.66 11.97 -2.49
CA LEU A 492 5.21 11.95 -2.68
C LEU A 492 4.77 12.08 -4.15
N GLN A 493 5.66 12.44 -5.06
CA GLN A 493 5.39 12.41 -6.50
C GLN A 493 5.04 10.98 -6.98
N CYS A 494 5.74 9.98 -6.43
CA CYS A 494 5.61 8.57 -6.84
C CYS A 494 5.07 7.66 -5.72
N HIS A 495 5.25 8.02 -4.46
CA HIS A 495 4.76 7.25 -3.31
C HIS A 495 3.51 7.91 -2.72
N SER A 496 2.58 7.11 -2.23
CA SER A 496 1.45 7.56 -1.41
C SER A 496 1.52 6.93 -0.02
N GLY A 497 0.69 7.40 0.90
CA GLY A 497 0.52 6.75 2.19
C GLY A 497 -0.09 5.35 2.07
N LYS A 498 -0.69 4.87 3.15
CA LYS A 498 -1.18 3.49 3.25
C LYS A 498 -2.23 3.10 2.21
N ARG A 499 -2.88 4.09 1.60
CA ARG A 499 -3.90 3.87 0.56
C ARG A 499 -3.27 4.08 -0.83
N PRO A 500 -3.50 3.16 -1.77
CA PRO A 500 -3.06 3.35 -3.15
C PRO A 500 -3.77 4.58 -3.74
N LYS A 501 -3.00 5.38 -4.49
CA LYS A 501 -3.51 6.48 -5.32
C LYS A 501 -3.16 6.20 -6.79
N HIS A 502 -3.88 6.81 -7.72
CA HIS A 502 -3.62 6.64 -9.14
C HIS A 502 -2.13 6.93 -9.46
N LYS A 503 -1.46 5.97 -10.12
CA LYS A 503 -0.02 6.03 -10.48
C LYS A 503 0.97 6.24 -9.32
N ARG A 504 0.56 6.01 -8.06
CA ARG A 504 1.44 6.12 -6.89
C ARG A 504 1.48 4.83 -6.07
N ILE A 505 2.67 4.49 -5.59
CA ILE A 505 2.93 3.27 -4.83
C ILE A 505 2.53 3.48 -3.37
N ALA A 506 1.57 2.69 -2.88
CA ALA A 506 1.19 2.69 -1.48
C ALA A 506 2.39 2.31 -0.61
N SER A 507 2.74 3.19 0.33
CA SER A 507 3.93 3.04 1.18
C SER A 507 3.54 3.20 2.63
N GLY A 508 3.92 2.20 3.43
CA GLY A 508 3.74 2.22 4.88
C GLY A 508 5.00 2.68 5.61
N CYS A 509 4.93 2.75 6.93
CA CYS A 509 6.03 3.20 7.78
C CYS A 509 7.32 2.39 7.52
N MET A 510 7.17 1.07 7.35
CA MET A 510 8.29 0.14 7.14
C MET A 510 8.85 0.18 5.71
N SER A 511 8.22 0.88 4.77
CA SER A 511 8.78 1.06 3.43
C SER A 511 10.09 1.85 3.49
N CYS A 512 10.15 2.88 4.35
CA CYS A 512 11.31 3.75 4.50
C CYS A 512 12.04 3.56 5.83
N HIS A 513 11.40 3.04 6.87
CA HIS A 513 12.02 2.86 8.17
C HIS A 513 12.31 1.39 8.49
N ASP A 514 13.46 1.15 9.14
CA ASP A 514 13.82 -0.12 9.74
C ASP A 514 13.80 0.01 11.27
N PHE A 515 12.77 -0.56 11.90
CA PHE A 515 12.59 -0.49 13.36
C PHE A 515 13.11 -1.73 14.11
N HIS A 516 13.27 -2.87 13.41
CA HIS A 516 13.63 -4.16 14.02
C HIS A 516 14.90 -4.76 13.38
N SER A 517 15.98 -3.98 13.36
CA SER A 517 17.28 -4.41 12.80
C SER A 517 17.99 -5.49 13.62
N VAL A 518 17.60 -5.70 14.89
CA VAL A 518 18.21 -6.66 15.82
C VAL A 518 17.94 -8.13 15.48
N HIS A 519 16.95 -8.42 14.64
CA HIS A 519 16.67 -9.80 14.16
C HIS A 519 17.26 -10.08 12.78
N LYS A 520 17.92 -9.11 12.14
CA LYS A 520 18.83 -9.43 11.04
C LYS A 520 20.01 -10.12 11.68
N THR A 521 20.14 -11.42 11.43
CA THR A 521 21.33 -12.20 11.75
C THR A 521 22.57 -11.35 11.49
N VAL A 522 23.43 -11.27 12.50
CA VAL A 522 24.75 -10.64 12.42
C VAL A 522 25.52 -11.29 11.27
N ASN A 523 25.39 -10.73 10.09
CA ASN A 523 26.14 -11.04 8.88
C ASN A 523 26.52 -9.70 8.21
N ALA A 524 27.05 -8.77 9.01
CA ALA A 524 27.78 -7.60 8.54
C ALA A 524 28.49 -6.94 9.72
N SER A 525 29.79 -7.23 9.84
CA SER A 525 30.88 -6.35 10.36
C SER A 525 31.93 -7.11 11.18
N THR A 526 32.52 -8.16 10.61
CA THR A 526 33.91 -8.55 10.92
C THR A 526 34.72 -8.44 9.63
N SER A 527 34.81 -7.22 9.09
CA SER A 527 35.60 -6.95 7.88
C SER A 527 36.56 -5.75 8.04
N SER A 528 36.89 -5.36 9.26
CA SER A 528 37.92 -4.34 9.52
C SER A 528 38.96 -4.73 10.57
N GLU A 529 38.77 -5.78 11.37
CA GLU A 529 39.80 -6.24 12.32
C GLU A 529 40.59 -7.47 11.83
N SER A 530 39.99 -8.31 10.97
CA SER A 530 40.67 -9.53 10.47
C SER A 530 41.76 -9.24 9.42
N SER A 531 41.72 -8.11 8.70
CA SER A 531 42.73 -7.82 7.67
C SER A 531 44.04 -7.31 8.23
N ILE A 532 44.08 -6.79 9.46
CA ILE A 532 45.30 -6.28 10.09
C ILE A 532 46.12 -7.44 10.68
N GLN A 533 45.46 -8.44 11.26
CA GLN A 533 46.13 -9.59 11.84
C GLN A 533 46.80 -10.48 10.77
N HIS A 534 46.12 -10.71 9.65
CA HIS A 534 46.67 -11.54 8.57
C HIS A 534 47.86 -10.87 7.84
N THR A 535 47.91 -9.52 7.80
CA THR A 535 49.07 -8.79 7.25
C THR A 535 50.28 -8.78 8.18
N LEU A 536 50.06 -8.75 9.52
CA LEU A 536 51.16 -8.85 10.49
C LEU A 536 51.77 -10.26 10.53
N ASP A 537 50.95 -11.31 10.47
CA ASP A 537 51.44 -12.69 10.49
C ASP A 537 52.16 -13.09 9.19
N THR A 538 51.77 -12.48 8.06
CA THR A 538 52.47 -12.66 6.77
C THR A 538 53.80 -11.89 6.72
N ALA A 539 53.90 -10.71 7.34
CA ALA A 539 55.16 -9.96 7.43
C ALA A 539 56.18 -10.62 8.37
N LEU A 540 55.72 -11.24 9.46
CA LEU A 540 56.57 -11.92 10.44
C LEU A 540 57.05 -13.30 9.98
N SER A 541 56.36 -13.95 9.04
CA SER A 541 56.77 -15.24 8.46
C SER A 541 57.81 -15.08 7.35
N ILE A 542 57.73 -14.00 6.55
CA ILE A 542 58.73 -13.69 5.52
C ILE A 542 60.08 -13.30 6.14
N SER A 543 60.08 -12.64 7.31
CA SER A 543 61.31 -12.30 8.04
C SER A 543 62.05 -13.52 8.63
N LYS A 544 61.37 -14.65 8.87
CA LYS A 544 61.98 -15.88 9.42
C LYS A 544 62.52 -16.84 8.36
N GLN A 545 62.07 -16.74 7.10
CA GLN A 545 62.64 -17.52 6.00
C GLN A 545 63.94 -16.91 5.44
N SER A 546 64.11 -15.58 5.50
CA SER A 546 65.35 -14.93 5.03
C SER A 546 66.56 -15.11 5.97
N SER A 547 66.37 -15.59 7.21
CA SER A 547 67.45 -15.81 8.18
C SER A 547 67.93 -17.27 8.26
N LYS A 548 67.47 -18.15 7.36
CA LYS A 548 67.85 -19.58 7.35
C LYS A 548 68.60 -20.02 6.08
N GLU A 549 68.93 -19.08 5.20
CA GLU A 549 69.73 -19.28 3.97
C GLU A 549 71.12 -18.61 4.02
N LYS A 550 71.55 -18.15 5.20
CA LYS A 550 72.93 -17.72 5.47
C LYS A 550 73.42 -18.30 6.79
N GLU A 551 73.65 -19.60 6.79
CA GLU A 551 74.65 -20.27 7.65
C GLU A 551 75.18 -21.51 6.96
#